data_AF-A0A7W4GS44-F1
#
_entry.id   AF-A0A7W4GS44-F1
#
_cell.length_a   1.000
_cell.length_b   1.000
_cell.length_c   1.000
_cell.angle_alpha   90.00
_cell.angle_beta   90.00
_cell.angle_gamma   90.00
#
_symmetry.space_group_name_H-M   'P 1'
#
loop_
_entity.id
_entity.type
_entity.pdbx_description
1 polymer ?
#
loop_
_entity_poly.entity_id
_entity_poly.type
_entity_poly.pdbx_seq_one_letter_code
_entity_poly.pdbx_strand_id
1 'polypeptide(L)' 'MAQNLKSGDMVKIIAGDHKGQTGKIVKMDRAAHKAMIEGIGIRERHIKATQFNPKGGKKDIHVGIDLSNLKKEGK' A
#
# COMPACT_ATOMS: atom_id res chain seq x y z
N MET A 1 8.88 17.97 6.65
CA MET A 1 9.69 17.08 5.78
C MET A 1 8.80 16.58 4.65
N ALA A 2 8.90 17.18 3.47
CA ALA A 2 8.17 16.70 2.30
C ALA A 2 9.07 15.72 1.56
N GLN A 3 8.86 14.41 1.76
CA GLN A 3 9.39 13.46 0.80
C GLN A 3 8.51 13.58 -0.45
N ASN A 4 9.08 14.04 -1.56
CA ASN A 4 8.41 14.10 -2.86
C ASN A 4 8.20 12.69 -3.41
N LEU A 5 7.33 11.92 -2.74
CA LEU A 5 6.90 10.60 -3.13
C LEU A 5 5.81 10.76 -4.20
N LYS A 6 5.95 10.04 -5.30
CA LYS A 6 4.95 9.97 -6.36
C LYS A 6 4.47 8.53 -6.51
N SER A 7 3.25 8.36 -7.02
CA SER A 7 2.77 7.05 -7.47
C SER A 7 3.73 6.53 -8.53
N GLY A 8 4.16 5.27 -8.40
CA GLY A 8 5.14 4.64 -9.28
C GLY A 8 6.60 4.68 -8.81
N ASP A 9 6.93 5.44 -7.76
CA ASP A 9 8.27 5.40 -7.17
C ASP A 9 8.53 4.09 -6.40
N MET A 10 9.79 3.67 -6.38
CA MET A 10 10.26 2.57 -5.54
C MET A 10 10.64 3.11 -4.16
N VAL A 11 10.09 2.47 -3.12
CA VAL A 11 10.29 2.88 -1.73
C VAL A 11 10.66 1.70 -0.86
N LYS A 12 11.42 1.99 0.18
CA LYS A 12 11.73 1.07 1.27
C LYS A 12 11.02 1.51 2.53
N ILE A 13 10.52 0.53 3.28
CA ILE A 13 9.88 0.76 4.57
C ILE A 13 10.97 0.84 5.63
N ILE A 14 11.01 1.96 6.36
CA ILE A 14 12.02 2.21 7.40
C ILE A 14 11.56 1.79 8.79
N ALA A 15 10.24 1.70 9.01
CA ALA A 15 9.65 1.41 10.32
C ALA A 15 8.32 0.64 10.19
N GLY A 16 7.95 -0.09 11.26
CA GLY A 16 6.75 -0.93 11.33
C GLY A 16 7.01 -2.42 11.08
N ASP A 17 5.95 -3.22 11.04
CA ASP A 17 6.00 -4.68 10.88
C ASP A 17 6.67 -5.14 9.57
N HIS A 18 6.61 -4.29 8.55
CA HIS A 18 7.15 -4.57 7.22
C HIS A 18 8.50 -3.87 6.97
N LYS A 19 9.22 -3.48 8.04
CA LYS A 19 10.52 -2.80 7.95
C LYS A 19 11.52 -3.59 7.09
N GLY A 20 12.21 -2.89 6.21
CA GLY A 20 13.24 -3.44 5.33
C GLY A 20 12.73 -3.93 3.99
N GLN A 21 11.41 -4.12 3.83
CA GLN A 21 10.83 -4.49 2.55
C GLN A 21 10.81 -3.30 1.59
N THR A 22 11.03 -3.60 0.32
CA THR A 22 10.97 -2.66 -0.79
C THR A 22 9.78 -2.96 -1.67
N GLY A 23 9.20 -1.92 -2.25
CA GLY A 23 8.08 -2.09 -3.16
C GLY A 23 7.76 -0.82 -3.93
N LYS A 24 6.89 -0.98 -4.93
CA LYS A 24 6.42 0.12 -5.78
C LYS A 24 5.14 0.71 -5.21
N ILE A 25 5.04 2.04 -5.20
CA ILE A 25 3.79 2.72 -4.82
C ILE A 25 2.75 2.53 -5.94
N VAL A 26 1.69 1.78 -5.65
CA VAL A 26 0.55 1.59 -6.56
C VAL A 26 -0.35 2.81 -6.53
N LYS A 27 -0.68 3.29 -5.33
CA LYS A 27 -1.55 4.44 -5.12
C LYS A 27 -1.15 5.17 -3.86
N MET A 28 -1.24 6.50 -3.91
CA MET A 28 -1.05 7.35 -2.75
C MET A 28 -2.34 8.07 -2.41
N ASP A 29 -2.74 7.97 -1.16
CA ASP A 29 -3.80 8.76 -0.57
C ASP A 29 -3.17 9.88 0.26
N ARG A 30 -3.06 11.07 -0.34
CA ARG A 30 -2.46 12.23 0.31
C ARG A 30 -3.34 12.80 1.42
N ALA A 31 -4.65 12.62 1.34
CA ALA A 31 -5.58 13.09 2.37
C ALA A 31 -5.45 12.24 3.65
N ALA A 32 -5.33 10.92 3.48
CA ALA A 32 -5.12 10.00 4.60
C ALA A 32 -3.66 9.82 5.00
N HIS A 33 -2.71 10.49 4.33
CA HIS A 33 -1.25 10.33 4.51
C HIS A 33 -0.74 8.89 4.35
N LYS A 34 -1.36 8.11 3.47
CA LYS A 34 -1.03 6.69 3.26
C LYS A 34 -0.63 6.39 1.83
N ALA A 35 0.30 5.45 1.66
CA ALA A 35 0.67 4.90 0.36
C ALA A 35 0.43 3.39 0.36
N MET A 36 -0.27 2.92 -0.67
CA MET A 36 -0.47 1.50 -0.96
C MET A 36 0.72 1.01 -1.77
N ILE A 37 1.43 0.04 -1.22
CA ILE A 37 2.63 -0.55 -1.83
C ILE A 37 2.30 -1.96 -2.30
N GLU A 38 2.76 -2.30 -3.50
CA GLU A 38 2.53 -3.61 -4.09
C GLU A 38 3.20 -4.71 -3.25
N GLY A 39 2.46 -5.79 -2.97
CA GLY A 39 2.97 -6.96 -2.26
C GLY A 39 3.15 -6.79 -0.75
N ILE A 40 2.91 -5.60 -0.19
CA ILE A 40 3.10 -5.32 1.24
C ILE A 40 1.76 -5.05 1.92
N GLY A 41 1.60 -5.55 3.15
CA GLY A 41 0.39 -5.32 3.94
C GLY A 41 -0.86 -5.95 3.31
N ILE A 42 -0.72 -7.15 2.73
CA ILE A 42 -1.86 -7.86 2.14
C ILE A 42 -2.80 -8.28 3.26
N ARG A 43 -4.05 -7.82 3.19
CA ARG A 43 -5.13 -8.30 4.05
C ARG A 43 -6.25 -8.86 3.22
N GLU A 44 -6.81 -9.95 3.71
CA GLU A 44 -7.97 -10.58 3.11
C GLU A 44 -9.23 -9.83 3.55
N ARG A 45 -9.96 -9.25 2.60
CA ARG A 45 -11.27 -8.65 2.84
C ARG A 45 -12.34 -9.60 2.33
N HIS A 46 -13.21 -10.04 3.23
CA HIS A 46 -14.42 -10.78 2.88
C HIS A 46 -15.44 -9.84 2.24
N ILE A 47 -15.84 -10.16 1.01
CA ILE A 47 -16.84 -9.39 0.26
C ILE A 47 -18.10 -10.24 0.14
N LYS A 48 -19.23 -9.70 0.58
CA LYS A 48 -20.55 -10.32 0.38
C LYS A 48 -20.85 -10.44 -1.12
N ALA A 49 -21.52 -11.52 -1.51
CA ALA A 49 -21.97 -11.69 -2.89
C ALA A 49 -22.86 -10.51 -3.30
N THR A 50 -22.61 -9.97 -4.49
CA THR A 50 -23.39 -8.87 -5.08
C THR A 50 -23.64 -9.16 -6.55
N GLN A 51 -24.53 -8.42 -7.22
CA GLN A 51 -24.83 -8.64 -8.66
C GLN A 51 -23.58 -8.60 -9.55
N PHE A 52 -22.61 -7.73 -9.24
CA PHE A 52 -21.32 -7.64 -9.93
C PHE A 52 -20.32 -8.73 -9.53
N ASN A 53 -20.50 -9.39 -8.39
CA ASN A 53 -19.64 -10.48 -7.93
C ASN A 53 -20.48 -11.60 -7.30
N PRO A 54 -21.16 -12.42 -8.13
CA PRO A 54 -22.18 -13.38 -7.68
C PRO A 54 -21.59 -14.55 -6.88
N LYS A 55 -20.31 -14.88 -7.06
CA LYS A 55 -19.63 -15.90 -6.25
C LYS A 55 -19.22 -15.41 -4.85
N GLY A 56 -19.35 -14.10 -4.56
CA GLY A 56 -18.74 -13.51 -3.37
C GLY A 56 -17.23 -13.79 -3.33
N GLY A 57 -16.61 -13.66 -2.17
CA GLY A 57 -15.28 -14.23 -1.95
C GLY A 57 -14.35 -13.36 -1.13
N LYS A 58 -13.09 -13.78 -1.15
CA LYS A 58 -11.97 -13.14 -0.49
C LYS A 58 -11.23 -12.30 -1.50
N LYS A 59 -11.01 -11.02 -1.18
CA LYS A 59 -10.21 -10.12 -2.01
C LYS A 59 -9.01 -9.66 -1.21
N ASP A 60 -7.84 -9.88 -1.76
CA ASP A 60 -6.61 -9.31 -1.23
C ASP A 60 -6.60 -7.80 -1.47
N ILE A 61 -6.47 -7.06 -0.37
CA ILE A 61 -6.34 -5.61 -0.39
C ILE A 61 -5.01 -5.23 0.23
N HIS A 62 -4.29 -4.33 -0.45
CA HIS A 62 -3.10 -3.71 0.10
C HIS A 62 -3.50 -2.70 1.18
N VAL A 63 -2.90 -2.83 2.35
CA VAL A 63 -3.04 -1.86 3.43
C VAL A 63 -2.08 -0.70 3.17
N GLY A 64 -2.61 0.53 3.28
CA GLY A 64 -1.81 1.73 3.15
C GLY A 64 -0.84 1.89 4.33
N ILE A 65 0.44 2.13 4.01
CA ILE A 65 1.50 2.45 4.96
C ILE A 65 1.63 3.96 5.07
N ASP A 66 1.90 4.44 6.28
CA ASP A 66 2.11 5.87 6.55
C ASP A 66 3.30 6.44 5.78
N LEU A 67 3.13 7.60 5.17
CA LEU A 67 4.18 8.25 4.34
C LEU A 67 5.47 8.50 5.12
N SER A 68 5.37 8.78 6.43
CA SER A 68 6.51 9.00 7.32
C SER A 68 7.40 7.76 7.49
N ASN A 69 6.84 6.57 7.27
CA ASN A 69 7.54 5.29 7.40
C ASN A 69 8.13 4.80 6.08
N LEU A 70 8.04 5.61 5.03
CA LEU A 70 8.59 5.32 3.72
C LEU A 70 9.83 6.15 3.48
N LYS A 71 10.76 5.57 2.72
CA LYS A 71 11.93 6.24 2.21
C LYS A 71 12.07 5.89 0.74
N LYS A 72 12.17 6.90 -0.12
CA LYS A 72 12.46 6.69 -1.53
C LYS A 72 13.80 5.99 -1.67
N GLU A 73 13.81 4.83 -2.33
CA GLU A 73 15.06 4.29 -2.87
C GLU A 73 15.21 4.87 -4.27
N GLY A 74 16.00 5.94 -4.33
CA GLY A 74 16.50 6.50 -5.57
C GLY A 74 18.01 6.39 -5.56
N LYS A 75 18.55 5.80 -6.62
CA LYS A 75 19.89 6.12 -7.11
C LYS A 75 19.88 7.55 -7.65
#